data_AF-U6MZ54-F1
#
_entry.id   AF-U6MZ54-F1
#
_cell.length_a   1.000
_cell.length_b   1.000
_cell.length_c   1.000
_cell.angle_alpha   90.00
_cell.angle_beta   90.00
_cell.angle_gamma   90.00
#
_symmetry.space_group_name_H-M   'P 1'
#
loop_
_entity.id
_entity.type
_entity.pdbx_description
1 polymer ?
#
loop_
_entity_poly.entity_id
_entity_poly.type
_entity_poly.pdbx_seq_one_letter_code
_entity_poly.pdbx_strand_id
1 'polypeptide(L)'
;STSRGRDLLGDDEHVWSPAGVFNIEGGCYAKCKDLQPAAEPEVFAAIKFGAVLENVKLAAESRAVDFADCSITENTRCAYPLSFVPNARIPAVVDSHPSNIILLVSKP
;
A
#
# COMPACT_ATOMS: atom_id res chain seq x y z
N SER A 1 -4.30 -3.19 -1.75
CA SER A 1 -5.59 -3.15 -2.46
C SER A 1 -6.70 -3.04 -1.44
N THR A 2 -7.69 -2.16 -1.66
CA THR A 2 -8.84 -2.06 -0.77
C THR A 2 -10.12 -2.61 -1.43
N SER A 3 -11.18 -2.75 -0.64
CA SER A 3 -12.45 -3.29 -1.11
C SER A 3 -13.58 -2.33 -0.80
N ARG A 4 -14.51 -2.18 -1.75
CA ARG A 4 -15.67 -1.32 -1.57
C ARG A 4 -16.50 -1.78 -0.38
N GLY A 5 -16.81 -0.85 0.53
CA GLY A 5 -17.56 -1.15 1.76
C GLY A 5 -16.72 -1.69 2.91
N ARG A 6 -15.39 -1.67 2.78
CA ARG A 6 -14.44 -1.95 3.87
C ARG A 6 -13.43 -0.80 3.99
N ASP A 7 -13.29 -0.28 5.20
CA ASP A 7 -12.23 0.67 5.51
C ASP A 7 -10.91 -0.08 5.69
N LEU A 8 -9.81 0.48 5.15
CA LEU A 8 -8.47 -0.05 5.34
C LEU A 8 -7.96 0.37 6.73
N LEU A 9 -7.55 -0.60 7.54
CA LEU A 9 -6.91 -0.33 8.84
C LEU A 9 -5.40 -0.11 8.68
N GLY A 10 -4.74 -0.98 7.90
CA GLY A 10 -3.31 -0.94 7.56
C GLY A 10 -3.01 -2.04 6.53
N ASP A 11 -1.83 -2.00 5.90
CA ASP A 11 -1.45 -2.94 4.84
C ASP A 11 -0.58 -4.10 5.31
N ASP A 12 0.29 -3.92 6.31
CA ASP A 12 1.25 -4.95 6.71
C ASP A 12 1.14 -5.34 8.20
N GLU A 13 1.28 -4.39 9.12
CA GLU A 13 1.49 -4.72 10.54
C GLU A 13 0.36 -4.26 11.49
N HIS A 14 -0.29 -5.22 12.16
CA HIS A 14 -1.36 -4.95 13.13
C HIS A 14 -1.08 -5.58 14.49
N VAL A 15 -1.64 -4.96 15.53
CA VAL A 15 -1.72 -5.54 16.87
C VAL A 15 -3.14 -5.96 17.17
N TRP A 16 -3.32 -7.20 17.62
CA TRP A 16 -4.56 -7.68 18.20
C TRP A 16 -4.44 -7.73 19.72
N SER A 17 -5.22 -6.88 20.39
CA SER A 17 -5.27 -6.74 21.84
C SER A 17 -6.65 -7.10 22.42
N PRO A 18 -6.81 -7.19 23.75
CA PRO A 18 -8.13 -7.34 24.37
C PRO A 18 -9.12 -6.20 24.03
N ALA A 19 -8.63 -5.03 23.62
CA ALA A 19 -9.48 -3.89 23.26
C ALA A 19 -9.90 -3.89 21.78
N GLY A 20 -9.35 -4.78 20.94
CA GLY A 20 -9.59 -4.80 19.49
C GLY A 20 -8.30 -4.83 18.68
N VAL A 21 -8.34 -4.27 17.46
CA VAL A 21 -7.22 -4.29 16.50
C VAL A 21 -6.81 -2.87 16.13
N PHE A 22 -5.51 -2.61 16.05
CA PHE A 22 -4.99 -1.35 15.54
C PHE A 22 -3.77 -1.57 14.64
N ASN A 23 -3.58 -0.64 13.70
CA ASN A 23 -2.39 -0.54 12.88
C ASN A 23 -1.25 0.10 13.69
N ILE A 24 -0.04 -0.44 13.60
CA ILE A 24 1.13 0.18 14.23
C ILE A 24 1.77 1.27 13.36
N GLU A 25 1.45 1.26 12.06
CA GLU A 25 2.05 2.11 11.04
C GLU A 25 1.23 3.38 10.78
N GLY A 26 1.86 4.36 10.14
CA GLY A 26 1.24 5.59 9.65
C GLY A 26 1.20 5.71 8.13
N GLY A 27 1.55 4.64 7.42
CA GLY A 27 1.79 4.61 5.98
C GLY A 27 1.58 3.23 5.40
N CYS A 28 1.93 3.10 4.12
CA CYS A 28 2.04 1.83 3.41
C CYS A 28 3.38 1.79 2.67
N TYR A 29 3.87 0.58 2.37
CA TYR A 29 5.12 0.36 1.64
C TYR A 29 4.93 -0.62 0.48
N ALA A 30 4.18 -0.15 -0.53
CA ALA A 30 3.70 -0.96 -1.64
C ALA A 30 4.82 -1.34 -2.63
N LYS A 31 4.71 -2.52 -3.25
CA LYS A 31 5.51 -2.90 -4.43
C LYS A 31 5.02 -2.14 -5.66
N CYS A 32 5.96 -1.74 -6.52
CA CYS A 32 5.67 -0.91 -7.69
C CYS A 32 5.99 -1.57 -9.03
N LYS A 33 6.61 -2.76 -9.03
CA LYS A 33 6.90 -3.48 -10.28
C LYS A 33 5.61 -3.73 -11.05
N ASP A 34 5.62 -3.34 -12.32
CA ASP A 34 4.49 -3.46 -13.25
C ASP A 34 3.22 -2.71 -12.80
N LEU A 35 3.34 -1.70 -11.93
CA LEU A 35 2.20 -0.91 -11.44
C LEU A 35 1.51 -0.19 -12.61
N GLN A 36 0.20 -0.43 -12.74
CA GLN A 36 -0.65 0.19 -13.76
C GLN A 36 -1.81 0.95 -13.13
N PRO A 37 -2.15 2.17 -13.61
CA PRO A 37 -3.28 2.95 -13.08
C PRO A 37 -4.62 2.23 -13.11
N ALA A 38 -4.83 1.36 -14.12
CA ALA A 38 -6.08 0.63 -14.27
C ALA A 38 -6.18 -0.61 -13.37
N ALA A 39 -5.04 -1.25 -13.07
CA ALA A 39 -5.00 -2.45 -12.23
C ALA A 39 -5.02 -2.11 -10.74
N GLU A 40 -4.29 -1.06 -10.35
CA GLU A 40 -4.12 -0.65 -8.95
C GLU A 40 -4.29 0.88 -8.79
N PRO A 41 -5.51 1.40 -9.05
CA PRO A 41 -5.76 2.84 -9.09
C PRO A 41 -5.45 3.56 -7.78
N GLU A 42 -5.65 2.91 -6.64
CA GLU A 42 -5.43 3.50 -5.31
C GLU A 42 -3.94 3.68 -4.99
N VAL A 43 -3.14 2.64 -5.27
CA VAL A 43 -1.67 2.71 -5.09
C VAL A 43 -1.09 3.74 -6.05
N PHE A 44 -1.51 3.71 -7.31
CA PHE A 44 -1.06 4.69 -8.31
C PHE A 44 -1.43 6.13 -7.93
N ALA A 45 -2.64 6.37 -7.44
CA ALA A 45 -3.10 7.69 -6.99
C ALA A 45 -2.41 8.18 -5.69
N ALA A 46 -1.85 7.27 -4.90
CA ALA A 46 -1.03 7.62 -3.74
C ALA A 46 0.36 8.16 -4.14
N ILE A 47 0.80 7.95 -5.38
CA ILE A 47 2.07 8.47 -5.89
C ILE A 47 1.90 9.96 -6.24
N LYS A 48 2.05 10.80 -5.21
CA LYS A 48 1.98 12.26 -5.28
C LYS A 48 2.95 12.88 -4.28
N PHE A 49 3.02 14.21 -4.21
CA PHE A 49 3.90 14.90 -3.27
C PHE A 49 3.72 14.37 -1.83
N GLY A 50 4.82 13.95 -1.21
CA GLY A 50 4.85 13.27 0.10
C GLY A 50 5.08 11.76 0.01
N ALA A 51 4.89 11.14 -1.16
CA ALA A 51 5.31 9.77 -1.41
C ALA A 51 6.80 9.70 -1.77
N VAL A 52 7.43 8.57 -1.45
CA VAL A 52 8.83 8.27 -1.79
C VAL A 52 8.85 7.02 -2.67
N LEU A 53 9.41 7.15 -3.86
CA LEU A 53 9.66 6.03 -4.77
C LEU A 53 11.09 5.54 -4.57
N GLU A 54 11.24 4.24 -4.43
CA GLU A 54 12.52 3.59 -4.14
C GLU A 54 12.90 2.65 -5.29
N ASN A 55 14.14 2.83 -5.78
CA ASN A 55 14.75 2.01 -6.83
C ASN A 55 13.97 1.92 -8.16
N VAL A 56 13.06 2.88 -8.43
CA VAL A 56 12.38 3.01 -9.72
C VAL A 56 13.24 3.75 -10.75
N LYS A 57 13.03 3.47 -12.03
CA LYS A 57 13.63 4.26 -13.12
C LYS A 57 12.75 5.46 -13.46
N LEU A 58 13.39 6.59 -13.75
CA LEU A 58 12.74 7.76 -14.33
C LEU A 58 13.22 7.96 -15.76
N ALA A 59 12.30 8.26 -16.67
CA ALA A 59 12.62 8.74 -18.01
C ALA A 59 13.44 10.04 -17.91
N ALA A 60 14.50 10.16 -18.71
CA ALA A 60 15.49 11.22 -18.57
C ALA A 60 14.87 12.62 -18.77
N GLU A 61 13.98 12.75 -19.74
CA GLU A 61 13.38 14.01 -20.17
C GLU A 61 12.10 14.33 -19.38
N SER A 62 11.12 13.43 -19.41
CA SER A 62 9.80 13.67 -18.81
C SER A 62 9.78 13.49 -17.30
N ARG A 63 10.79 12.82 -16.73
CA ARG A 63 10.83 12.35 -15.33
C ARG A 63 9.65 11.45 -14.97
N ALA A 64 8.93 10.92 -15.97
CA ALA A 64 7.91 9.91 -15.75
C ALA A 64 8.56 8.64 -15.21
N VAL A 65 7.86 7.97 -14.29
CA VAL A 65 8.33 6.70 -13.73
C VAL A 65 8.07 5.59 -14.74
N ASP A 66 9.09 4.78 -15.00
CA ASP A 66 8.93 3.52 -15.73
C ASP A 66 8.81 2.38 -14.72
N PHE A 67 7.57 1.95 -14.45
CA PHE A 67 7.28 0.88 -13.48
C PHE A 67 7.61 -0.53 -14.01
N ALA A 68 7.86 -0.68 -15.32
CA ALA A 68 8.25 -1.95 -15.93
C ALA A 68 9.79 -2.13 -15.90
N ASP A 69 10.56 -1.04 -15.88
CA ASP A 69 12.02 -1.10 -15.77
C ASP A 69 12.47 -1.55 -14.37
N CYS A 70 12.83 -2.83 -14.28
CA CYS A 70 13.39 -3.48 -13.09
C CYS A 70 14.91 -3.67 -13.17
N SER A 71 15.62 -2.87 -13.97
CA SER A 71 17.08 -3.03 -14.15
C SER A 71 17.90 -2.84 -12.87
N ILE A 72 17.38 -2.12 -11.87
CA ILE A 72 17.98 -2.01 -10.54
C ILE A 72 17.57 -3.20 -9.66
N THR A 73 16.27 -3.47 -9.58
CA THR A 73 15.68 -4.55 -8.79
C THR A 73 14.22 -4.79 -9.20
N GLU A 74 13.73 -6.02 -9.01
CA GLU A 74 12.29 -6.32 -9.13
C GLU A 74 11.48 -5.88 -7.89
N ASN A 75 12.14 -5.58 -6.77
CA ASN A 75 11.49 -5.12 -5.54
C ASN A 75 11.46 -3.60 -5.46
N THR A 76 10.99 -2.93 -6.52
CA THR A 76 10.74 -1.49 -6.50
C THR A 76 9.59 -1.17 -5.57
N ARG A 77 9.65 -0.03 -4.87
CA ARG A 77 8.73 0.29 -3.78
C ARG A 77 8.23 1.73 -3.82
N CYS A 78 7.09 1.95 -3.18
CA CYS A 78 6.58 3.28 -2.86
C CYS A 78 6.13 3.34 -1.40
N ALA A 79 6.74 4.24 -0.63
CA ALA A 79 6.27 4.60 0.69
C ALA A 79 5.34 5.83 0.60
N TYR A 80 4.16 5.75 1.21
CA TYR A 80 3.23 6.88 1.27
C TYR A 80 2.42 6.87 2.57
N PRO A 81 1.97 8.05 3.06
CA PRO A 81 1.14 8.13 4.26
C PRO A 81 -0.19 7.41 4.10
N LEU A 82 -0.73 6.85 5.19
CA LEU A 82 -2.00 6.13 5.19
C LEU A 82 -3.16 7.05 4.75
N SER A 83 -3.05 8.36 5.04
CA SER A 83 -4.00 9.39 4.60
C SER A 83 -4.08 9.59 3.09
N PHE A 84 -3.20 8.97 2.30
CA PHE A 84 -3.30 8.98 0.84
C PHE A 84 -4.28 7.95 0.31
N VAL A 85 -4.67 6.95 1.12
CA VAL A 85 -5.66 5.94 0.76
C VAL A 85 -7.06 6.46 1.14
N PRO A 86 -7.97 6.68 0.18
CA PRO A 86 -9.24 7.37 0.43
C PRO A 86 -10.17 6.73 1.47
N ASN A 87 -10.16 5.41 1.58
CA ASN A 87 -10.95 4.63 2.55
C ASN A 87 -10.10 4.13 3.72
N ALA A 88 -8.97 4.76 4.02
CA ALA A 88 -8.25 4.45 5.24
C ALA A 88 -9.02 4.93 6.47
N ARG A 89 -9.06 4.11 7.50
CA ARG A 89 -9.60 4.48 8.80
C ARG A 89 -8.55 5.27 9.57
N ILE A 90 -8.89 6.49 9.99
CA ILE A 90 -8.01 7.35 10.79
C ILE A 90 -8.81 7.91 11.98
N PRO A 91 -8.47 7.59 13.24
CA PRO A 91 -7.35 6.76 13.68
C PRO A 91 -7.54 5.29 13.27
N ALA A 92 -6.43 4.62 12.95
CA ALA A 92 -6.40 3.24 12.47
C ALA A 92 -6.60 2.21 13.59
N VAL A 93 -7.75 2.29 14.27
CA VAL A 93 -8.15 1.42 15.38
C VAL A 93 -9.61 1.00 15.27
N VAL A 94 -9.91 -0.24 15.62
CA VAL A 94 -11.26 -0.78 15.81
C VAL A 94 -11.34 -1.49 17.16
N ASP A 95 -12.48 -1.33 17.83
CA ASP A 95 -12.79 -1.91 19.15
C ASP A 95 -13.43 -3.31 19.05
N SER A 96 -13.48 -3.86 17.84
CA SER A 96 -13.98 -5.20 17.55
C SER A 96 -12.85 -6.18 17.26
N HIS A 97 -13.10 -7.47 17.53
CA HIS A 97 -12.17 -8.54 17.18
C HIS A 97 -12.41 -9.03 15.76
N PRO A 98 -11.37 -9.54 15.06
CA PRO A 98 -11.53 -10.12 13.74
C PRO A 98 -12.55 -11.26 13.74
N SER A 99 -13.55 -11.19 12.86
CA SER A 99 -14.47 -12.31 12.60
C SER A 99 -13.91 -13.33 11.60
N ASN A 100 -12.86 -12.95 10.86
CA ASN A 100 -12.27 -13.74 9.78
C ASN A 100 -10.75 -13.54 9.77
N ILE A 101 -10.02 -14.64 9.62
CA ILE A 101 -8.56 -14.65 9.39
C ILE A 101 -8.32 -15.40 8.09
N ILE A 102 -7.59 -14.79 7.15
CA ILE A 102 -7.31 -15.34 5.83
C ILE A 102 -5.81 -15.55 5.71
N LEU A 103 -5.38 -16.78 5.44
CA LEU A 103 -3.99 -17.12 5.19
C LEU A 103 -3.78 -17.22 3.68
N LEU A 104 -3.04 -16.27 3.11
CA LEU A 104 -2.74 -16.25 1.68
C LEU A 104 -1.55 -17.16 1.37
N VAL A 105 -1.65 -17.94 0.30
CA VAL A 105 -0.58 -18.81 -0.19
C VAL A 105 -0.44 -18.62 -1.70
N SER A 106 0.77 -18.38 -2.18
CA SER A 106 1.06 -18.39 -3.62
C SER A 106 1.22 -19.82 -4.09
N LYS A 107 0.75 -20.12 -5.31
CA LYS A 107 1.08 -21.39 -5.96
C LYS A 107 2.60 -21.45 -6.20
N PRO A 108 3.21 -22.64 -6.12
CA PRO A 108 4.61 -22.82 -6.50
C PRO A 108 4.86 -22.46 -7.96
#